data_AF-B8ITL6-F1
#
_entry.id   AF-B8ITL6-F1
#
_cell.length_a   1.000
_cell.length_b   1.000
_cell.length_c   1.000
_cell.angle_alpha   90.00
_cell.angle_beta   90.00
_cell.angle_gamma   90.00
#
_symmetry.space_group_name_H-M   'P 1'
#
loop_
_entity.id
_entity.type
_entity.pdbx_description
1 polymer ?
#
loop_
_entity_poly.entity_id
_entity_poly.type
_entity_poly.pdbx_seq_one_letter_code
_entity_poly.pdbx_strand_id
1 'polypeptide(L)'
;MFFIYNDAGRITQMVGQSQPGYADLLREAGTNFVEVGQDMTDTYVDLSSGTPALKRRPELAGEFDKTTLKPFEQATLPGVPACSIVVEEGPLGPGQTPHPGGDLVIGFVVPGSYRLSIEPFPYRRRAFTLTVTEPSAP
;
A
#
# COMPACT_ATOMS: atom_id res chain seq x y z
N MET A 1 -12.23 -21.44 7.72
CA MET A 1 -12.38 -19.98 7.54
C MET A 1 -12.22 -19.69 6.05
N PHE A 2 -12.83 -18.62 5.57
CA PHE A 2 -12.72 -18.20 4.16
C PHE A 2 -12.18 -16.79 4.07
N PHE A 3 -11.39 -16.53 3.03
CA PHE A 3 -11.09 -15.18 2.58
C PHE A 3 -11.82 -14.91 1.27
N ILE A 4 -12.57 -13.82 1.23
CA ILE A 4 -13.17 -13.28 0.00
C ILE A 4 -12.21 -12.23 -0.53
N TYR A 5 -12.00 -12.21 -1.85
CA TYR A 5 -11.06 -11.31 -2.50
C TYR A 5 -11.64 -10.69 -3.77
N ASN A 6 -11.10 -9.54 -4.18
CA ASN A 6 -11.47 -8.89 -5.44
C ASN A 6 -10.64 -9.41 -6.62
N ASP A 7 -10.89 -8.92 -7.83
CA ASP A 7 -10.19 -9.39 -9.04
C ASP A 7 -8.68 -9.08 -9.07
N ALA A 8 -8.20 -8.17 -8.21
CA ALA A 8 -6.78 -7.93 -8.02
C ALA A 8 -6.14 -8.92 -7.03
N GLY A 9 -6.93 -9.77 -6.37
CA GLY A 9 -6.45 -10.68 -5.32
C GLY A 9 -6.36 -10.06 -3.93
N ARG A 10 -6.89 -8.84 -3.74
CA ARG A 10 -6.94 -8.19 -2.42
C ARG A 10 -8.06 -8.81 -1.59
N ILE A 11 -7.72 -9.28 -0.39
CA ILE A 11 -8.69 -9.77 0.58
C ILE A 11 -9.58 -8.61 1.01
N THR A 12 -10.89 -8.76 0.86
CA THR A 12 -11.92 -7.77 1.22
C THR A 12 -12.71 -8.17 2.45
N GLN A 13 -12.79 -9.47 2.75
CA GLN A 13 -13.52 -9.98 3.90
C GLN A 13 -12.92 -11.29 4.42
N MET A 14 -12.92 -11.46 5.74
CA MET A 14 -12.55 -12.69 6.44
C MET A 14 -13.78 -13.30 7.10
N VAL A 15 -14.05 -14.58 6.85
CA VAL A 15 -15.22 -15.31 7.39
C VAL A 15 -14.74 -16.44 8.32
N GLY A 16 -14.68 -16.15 9.62
CA GLY A 16 -14.10 -17.03 10.64
C GLY A 16 -14.91 -18.31 10.89
N GLN A 17 -16.22 -18.19 11.07
CA GLN A 17 -17.13 -19.34 11.24
C GLN A 17 -18.17 -19.34 10.12
N SER A 18 -18.14 -20.41 9.34
CA SER A 18 -19.04 -20.63 8.22
C SER A 18 -19.88 -21.86 8.49
N GLN A 19 -21.18 -21.78 8.19
CA GLN A 19 -22.06 -22.95 8.25
C GLN A 19 -21.69 -23.97 7.15
N PRO A 20 -22.00 -25.27 7.34
CA PRO A 20 -21.92 -26.24 6.26
C PRO A 20 -22.67 -25.74 5.02
N GLY A 21 -22.09 -25.91 3.82
CA GLY A 21 -22.68 -25.43 2.56
C GLY A 21 -22.39 -23.97 2.21
N TYR A 22 -21.73 -23.19 3.08
CA TYR A 22 -21.40 -21.80 2.78
C TYR A 22 -20.47 -21.65 1.56
N ALA A 23 -19.54 -22.59 1.36
CA ALA A 23 -18.69 -22.62 0.17
C ALA A 23 -19.51 -22.78 -1.12
N ASP A 24 -20.57 -23.58 -1.09
CA ASP A 24 -21.43 -23.79 -2.25
C ASP A 24 -22.21 -22.51 -2.58
N LEU A 25 -22.72 -21.81 -1.55
CA LEU A 25 -23.36 -20.50 -1.74
C LEU A 25 -22.42 -19.47 -2.36
N LEU A 26 -21.15 -19.42 -1.94
CA LEU A 26 -20.16 -18.53 -2.53
C LEU A 26 -19.88 -18.87 -3.99
N ARG A 27 -19.81 -20.17 -4.33
CA ARG A 27 -19.63 -20.65 -5.72
C ARG A 27 -20.84 -20.28 -6.58
N GLU A 28 -22.06 -20.53 -6.10
CA GLU A 28 -23.30 -20.19 -6.79
C GLU A 28 -23.43 -18.69 -7.03
N ALA A 29 -22.99 -17.87 -6.08
CA ALA A 29 -22.95 -16.41 -6.21
C ALA A 29 -21.81 -15.88 -7.10
N GLY A 30 -20.92 -16.76 -7.61
CA GLY A 30 -19.74 -16.35 -8.38
C GLY A 30 -18.75 -15.52 -7.55
N THR A 31 -18.74 -15.69 -6.23
CA THR A 31 -17.84 -14.94 -5.35
C THR A 31 -16.44 -15.55 -5.39
N ASN A 32 -15.43 -14.71 -5.52
CA ASN A 32 -14.03 -15.10 -5.43
C ASN A 32 -13.66 -15.39 -3.97
N PHE A 33 -13.31 -16.64 -3.64
CA PHE A 33 -12.90 -17.02 -2.29
C PHE A 33 -11.81 -18.11 -2.25
N VAL A 34 -11.10 -18.18 -1.11
CA VAL A 34 -10.16 -19.26 -0.77
C VAL A 34 -10.42 -19.75 0.64
N GLU A 35 -10.31 -21.07 0.83
CA GLU A 35 -10.37 -21.71 2.14
C GLU A 35 -9.03 -21.58 2.86
N VAL A 36 -9.09 -21.20 4.14
CA VAL A 36 -7.92 -21.02 4.99
C VAL A 36 -8.08 -21.74 6.33
N GLY A 37 -6.99 -22.40 6.74
CA GLY A 37 -6.91 -23.15 7.99
C GLY A 37 -6.55 -22.32 9.22
N GLN A 38 -6.02 -21.10 9.05
CA GLN A 38 -5.59 -20.22 10.13
C GLN A 38 -5.64 -18.74 9.70
N ASP A 39 -5.53 -17.84 10.67
CA ASP A 39 -5.48 -16.40 10.41
C ASP A 39 -4.17 -16.01 9.71
N MET A 40 -4.32 -15.26 8.62
CA MET A 40 -3.23 -14.83 7.74
C MET A 40 -3.50 -13.39 7.25
N THR A 41 -3.74 -12.47 8.19
CA THR A 41 -4.07 -11.05 7.93
C THR A 41 -3.11 -10.28 7.02
N ASP A 42 -1.87 -10.74 6.86
CA ASP A 42 -0.83 -10.10 6.06
C ASP A 42 -0.53 -10.85 4.75
N THR A 43 -1.60 -11.33 4.11
CA THR A 43 -1.55 -12.05 2.85
C THR A 43 -2.41 -11.40 1.77
N TYR A 44 -2.21 -11.86 0.54
CA TYR A 44 -3.07 -11.59 -0.60
C TYR A 44 -3.23 -12.88 -1.42
N VAL A 45 -4.23 -12.90 -2.28
CA VAL A 45 -4.43 -14.00 -3.23
C VAL A 45 -3.66 -13.67 -4.50
N ASP A 46 -2.60 -14.42 -4.76
CA ASP A 46 -1.87 -14.34 -6.01
C ASP A 46 -2.60 -15.10 -7.12
N LEU A 47 -2.94 -14.38 -8.19
CA LEU A 47 -3.65 -14.89 -9.36
C LEU A 47 -2.73 -15.09 -10.57
N SER A 48 -1.43 -14.78 -10.44
CA SER A 48 -0.46 -14.77 -11.55
C SER A 48 -0.28 -16.13 -12.24
N SER A 49 -0.50 -17.23 -11.51
CA SER A 49 -0.34 -18.60 -12.04
C SER A 49 -1.62 -19.18 -12.66
N GLY A 50 -2.73 -18.45 -12.64
CA GLY A 50 -4.06 -18.95 -13.02
C GLY A 50 -4.75 -19.82 -11.95
N THR A 51 -4.01 -20.28 -10.93
CA THR A 51 -4.58 -20.88 -9.72
C THR A 51 -4.43 -19.91 -8.55
N PRO A 52 -5.53 -19.55 -7.85
CA PRO A 52 -5.45 -18.70 -6.65
C PRO A 52 -4.56 -19.32 -5.57
N ALA A 53 -3.53 -18.59 -5.17
CA ALA A 53 -2.61 -19.03 -4.12
C ALA A 53 -2.41 -17.92 -3.08
N LEU A 54 -2.48 -18.26 -1.79
CA LEU A 54 -2.20 -17.27 -0.75
C LEU A 54 -0.70 -17.03 -0.64
N LYS A 55 -0.31 -15.75 -0.71
CA LYS A 55 1.06 -15.30 -0.52
C LYS A 55 1.12 -14.17 0.50
N ARG A 56 2.23 -14.09 1.24
CA ARG A 56 2.49 -12.93 2.09
C ARG A 56 2.67 -11.69 1.22
N ARG A 57 2.14 -10.56 1.70
CA ARG A 57 2.38 -9.27 1.05
C ARG A 57 3.88 -8.96 1.11
N PRO A 58 4.55 -8.66 -0.01
CA PRO A 58 5.96 -8.30 -0.02
C PRO A 58 6.17 -6.88 0.56
N GLU A 59 7.40 -6.58 0.94
CA GLU A 59 7.80 -5.20 1.25
C GLU A 59 8.07 -4.43 -0.05
N LEU A 60 7.68 -3.16 -0.07
CA LEU A 60 8.06 -2.27 -1.17
C LEU A 60 9.53 -1.92 -1.04
N ALA A 61 10.33 -2.26 -2.05
CA ALA A 61 11.77 -1.97 -2.10
C ALA A 61 12.07 -0.49 -2.42
N GLY A 62 13.34 -0.10 -2.31
CA GLY A 62 13.84 1.24 -2.64
C GLY A 62 13.91 2.18 -1.44
N GLU A 63 14.54 3.34 -1.63
CA GLU A 63 14.56 4.45 -0.66
C GLU A 63 14.48 5.75 -1.45
N PHE A 64 14.10 6.83 -0.79
CA PHE A 64 14.31 8.15 -1.37
C PHE A 64 15.82 8.41 -1.53
N ASP A 65 16.22 9.00 -2.66
CA ASP A 65 17.59 9.43 -2.92
C ASP A 65 18.14 10.41 -1.86
N LYS A 66 17.25 11.16 -1.20
CA LYS A 66 17.53 12.02 -0.06
C LYS A 66 16.31 12.13 0.85
N THR A 67 16.56 12.34 2.15
CA THR A 67 15.51 12.53 3.17
C THR A 67 15.49 13.93 3.77
N THR A 68 16.48 14.75 3.45
CA THR A 68 16.54 16.17 3.82
C THR A 68 16.54 17.01 2.55
N LEU A 69 15.66 18.01 2.52
CA LEU A 69 15.38 18.87 1.37
C LEU A 69 15.50 20.33 1.76
N LYS A 70 15.85 21.19 0.79
CA LYS A 70 15.54 22.61 0.84
C LYS A 70 14.13 22.88 0.29
N PRO A 71 13.49 24.02 0.60
CA PRO A 71 12.24 24.41 -0.05
C PRO A 71 12.36 24.32 -1.57
N PHE A 72 11.34 23.76 -2.21
CA PHE A 72 11.27 23.49 -3.66
C PHE A 72 12.22 22.41 -4.19
N GLU A 73 13.08 21.83 -3.34
CA GLU A 73 13.85 20.65 -3.71
C GLU A 73 12.96 19.41 -3.72
N GLN A 74 13.35 18.44 -4.55
CA GLN A 74 12.65 17.18 -4.73
C GLN A 74 13.53 16.01 -4.31
N ALA A 75 12.88 14.99 -3.74
CA ALA A 75 13.41 13.65 -3.55
C ALA A 75 12.72 12.69 -4.51
N THR A 76 13.42 11.63 -4.89
CA THR A 76 12.95 10.60 -5.81
C THR A 76 13.00 9.23 -5.15
N LEU A 77 11.87 8.51 -5.16
CA LEU A 77 11.79 7.09 -4.83
C LEU A 77 11.48 6.32 -6.13
N PRO A 78 12.42 5.51 -6.66
CA PRO A 78 12.23 4.87 -7.95
C PRO A 78 11.27 3.67 -7.91
N GLY A 79 10.61 3.40 -9.04
CA GLY A 79 9.89 2.15 -9.27
C GLY A 79 8.67 1.90 -8.37
N VAL A 80 7.98 2.96 -7.96
CA VAL A 80 6.75 2.88 -7.16
C VAL A 80 5.58 2.45 -8.06
N PRO A 81 4.85 1.37 -7.75
CA PRO A 81 3.64 1.02 -8.49
C PRO A 81 2.53 2.05 -8.30
N ALA A 82 1.52 2.04 -9.17
CA ALA A 82 0.36 2.93 -9.05
C ALA A 82 -0.31 2.79 -7.67
N CYS A 83 -0.49 3.90 -6.96
CA CYS A 83 -1.09 3.91 -5.62
C CYS A 83 -1.59 5.32 -5.24
N SER A 84 -2.07 5.47 -4.01
CA SER A 84 -2.21 6.79 -3.39
C SER A 84 -1.00 7.07 -2.51
N ILE A 85 -0.45 8.28 -2.62
CA ILE A 85 0.52 8.82 -1.68
C ILE A 85 -0.26 9.56 -0.60
N VAL A 86 -0.04 9.19 0.66
CA VAL A 86 -0.69 9.80 1.81
C VAL A 86 0.34 10.58 2.60
N VAL A 87 0.15 11.88 2.77
CA VAL A 87 0.81 12.68 3.79
C VAL A 87 -0.02 12.51 5.05
N GLU A 88 0.55 11.84 6.06
CA GLU A 88 -0.13 11.61 7.35
C GLU A 88 0.07 12.78 8.30
N GLU A 89 1.28 13.33 8.29
CA GLU A 89 1.71 14.41 9.18
C GLU A 89 2.56 15.41 8.39
N GLY A 90 2.39 16.69 8.71
CA GLY A 90 3.19 17.78 8.14
C GLY A 90 2.61 19.15 8.48
N PRO A 91 3.34 20.25 8.21
CA PRO A 91 2.92 21.62 8.51
C PRO A 91 1.57 22.04 7.90
N LEU A 92 1.19 21.45 6.76
CA LEU A 92 -0.08 21.75 6.08
C LEU A 92 -1.20 20.75 6.41
N GLY A 93 -0.97 19.85 7.37
CA GLY A 93 -1.90 18.77 7.72
C GLY A 93 -1.86 17.58 6.74
N PRO A 94 -2.75 16.60 6.93
CA PRO A 94 -2.79 15.40 6.10
C PRO A 94 -3.32 15.70 4.70
N GLY A 95 -2.85 14.92 3.73
CA GLY A 95 -3.23 15.03 2.32
C GLY A 95 -3.09 13.72 1.60
N GLN A 96 -3.79 13.57 0.48
CA GLN A 96 -3.71 12.38 -0.36
C GLN A 96 -3.64 12.78 -1.82
N THR A 97 -2.78 12.13 -2.58
CA THR A 97 -2.62 12.38 -4.02
C THR A 97 -2.44 11.05 -4.76
N PRO A 98 -3.17 10.82 -5.87
CA PRO A 98 -2.96 9.63 -6.68
C PRO A 98 -1.60 9.69 -7.39
N HIS A 99 -0.92 8.56 -7.47
CA HIS A 99 0.32 8.37 -8.21
C HIS A 99 0.11 7.30 -9.29
N PRO A 100 0.38 7.60 -10.58
CA PRO A 100 0.13 6.68 -11.68
C PRO A 100 1.09 5.49 -11.74
N GLY A 101 2.14 5.50 -10.92
CA GLY A 101 3.23 4.53 -10.95
C GLY A 101 4.44 5.06 -11.75
N GLY A 102 5.59 4.43 -11.52
CA GLY A 102 6.90 4.89 -12.00
C GLY A 102 7.72 5.50 -10.87
N ASP A 103 8.55 6.48 -11.19
CA ASP A 103 9.35 7.15 -10.17
C ASP A 103 8.50 8.18 -9.42
N LEU A 104 8.47 8.07 -8.09
CA LEU A 104 7.81 9.03 -7.22
C LEU A 104 8.76 10.20 -6.96
N VAL A 105 8.48 11.33 -7.60
CA VAL A 105 9.18 12.60 -7.36
C VAL A 105 8.30 13.48 -6.47
N ILE A 106 8.80 13.85 -5.29
CA ILE A 106 8.05 14.65 -4.32
C ILE A 106 8.95 15.73 -3.71
N GLY A 107 8.37 16.90 -3.47
CA GLY A 107 9.03 18.02 -2.80
C GLY A 107 8.02 18.85 -2.02
N PHE A 108 8.51 19.60 -1.05
CA PHE A 108 7.67 20.50 -0.24
C PHE A 108 8.27 21.91 -0.23
N VAL A 109 7.37 22.89 -0.04
CA VAL A 109 7.74 24.31 -0.01
C VAL A 109 7.88 24.81 1.42
N VAL A 110 7.04 24.33 2.33
CA VAL A 110 7.03 24.77 3.73
C VAL A 110 8.08 23.97 4.52
N PRO A 111 8.99 24.62 5.27
CA PRO A 111 9.90 23.91 6.17
C PRO A 111 9.15 23.08 7.22
N GLY A 112 9.66 21.90 7.52
CA GLY A 112 9.07 20.98 8.50
C GLY A 112 9.34 19.51 8.18
N SER A 113 8.89 18.64 9.08
CA SER A 113 8.95 17.18 8.90
C SER A 113 7.64 16.66 8.33
N TYR A 114 7.72 15.85 7.30
CA TYR A 114 6.59 15.25 6.59
C TYR A 114 6.65 13.74 6.73
N ARG A 115 5.59 13.14 7.29
CA ARG A 115 5.45 11.68 7.36
C ARG A 115 4.51 11.22 6.25
N LEU A 116 5.07 10.46 5.32
CA LEU A 116 4.38 9.95 4.14
C LEU A 116 4.13 8.46 4.31
N SER A 117 3.03 7.93 3.78
CA SER A 117 2.92 6.51 3.46
C SER A 117 2.40 6.23 2.09
N ILE A 118 2.82 5.07 1.60
CA ILE A 118 2.42 4.49 0.33
C ILE A 118 2.06 3.03 0.56
N GLU A 119 0.99 2.57 -0.07
CA GLU A 119 0.56 1.18 -0.04
C GLU A 119 0.14 0.72 -1.44
N PRO A 120 1.10 0.57 -2.37
CA PRO A 120 0.82 -0.04 -3.66
C PRO A 120 0.50 -1.53 -3.47
N PHE A 121 -0.68 -1.97 -3.86
CA PHE A 121 -1.01 -3.40 -3.80
C PHE A 121 -0.16 -4.19 -4.84
N PRO A 122 0.40 -5.37 -4.51
CA PRO A 122 0.21 -6.17 -3.30
C PRO A 122 1.16 -5.84 -2.13
N TYR A 123 2.09 -4.92 -2.30
CA TYR A 123 3.09 -4.56 -1.29
C TYR A 123 2.46 -4.02 -0.02
N ARG A 124 3.11 -4.26 1.12
CA ARG A 124 2.71 -3.70 2.42
C ARG A 124 2.82 -2.18 2.42
N ARG A 125 2.05 -1.57 3.32
CA ARG A 125 2.18 -0.14 3.61
C ARG A 125 3.59 0.14 4.10
N ARG A 126 4.20 1.19 3.55
CA ARG A 126 5.49 1.69 3.99
C ARG A 126 5.39 3.18 4.27
N ALA A 127 6.03 3.62 5.35
CA ALA A 127 6.08 5.02 5.75
C ALA A 127 7.51 5.57 5.61
N PHE A 128 7.61 6.84 5.25
CA PHE A 128 8.84 7.58 5.06
C PHE A 128 8.75 8.92 5.77
N THR A 129 9.89 9.45 6.19
CA THR A 129 10.00 10.80 6.74
C THR A 129 10.91 11.63 5.86
N LEU A 130 10.39 12.74 5.34
CA LEU A 130 11.18 13.76 4.63
C LEU A 130 11.18 15.05 5.45
N THR A 131 12.34 15.67 5.60
CA THR A 131 12.50 16.93 6.35
C THR A 131 12.88 18.04 5.39
N VAL A 132 12.12 19.15 5.41
CA VAL A 132 12.48 20.37 4.70
C VAL A 132 13.08 21.37 5.67
N THR A 133 14.32 21.77 5.46
CA THR A 133 15.05 22.71 6.33
C THR A 133 15.12 24.09 5.70
N GLU A 134 14.99 25.14 6.50
CA GLU A 134 15.24 26.50 6.04
C GLU A 134 16.65 26.64 5.44
N PRO A 135 16.83 27.48 4.39
CA PRO A 135 18.17 27.88 3.98
C PRO A 135 18.85 28.57 5.16
N SER A 136 20.03 28.10 5.54
CA SER A 136 20.86 28.81 6.52
C SER A 136 21.09 30.23 6.01
N ALA A 137 20.75 31.24 6.81
CA ALA A 137 21.10 32.62 6.49
C ALA A 137 22.64 32.74 6.39
N PRO A 138 23.17 33.46 5.38
CA PRO A 138 24.60 33.67 5.23
C PRO A 138 25.21 34.52 6.35
#